data_AF-A0A212IWL5-F1
#
_entry.id   AF-A0A212IWL5-F1
#
_cell.length_a   1.000
_cell.length_b   1.000
_cell.length_c   1.000
_cell.angle_alpha   90.00
_cell.angle_beta   90.00
_cell.angle_gamma   90.00
#
_symmetry.space_group_name_H-M   'P 1'
#
loop_
_entity.id
_entity.type
_entity.pdbx_description
1 polymer ?
#
loop_
_entity_poly.entity_id
_entity_poly.type
_entity_poly.pdbx_seq_one_letter_code
_entity_poly.pdbx_strand_id
1 'polypeptide(L)'
;MSSDMSGTDTSRAQPETVTNGAAPAIVLVRPQLAENIGMVARAMLNCALGEMRLVAPNEPATHERAIASSSGADLVLRAAVDYPDTRAAIADCHWVLATTARRREQVKPVMTPHRAAAELRARIAAGQKVAVLFGPERTGLDNDDVSLADAVCEVPLNPAYCSLNLAQAVLLLAYEWYQSGCEAPAYELVMNETAPATKDEVLNLYAHIERELDLCGFLRVEDKRPSMVRNLRALFNRAELTEQDVRTLHGMVAELAHGSLRRARRLGIDVDRLRAAPLPLYTSKPMFDSRFCDQLTQLLVWRRDVRRFSTEPVSETAVAELIEQACLAPSVGNCQPWRFVIVADPGRRARVRASFEAANAEALAGYSGEKAQLYASLKLSGLDRAPVQIAVFADPDPAEGAGLGRRTMPQAVQYSAVAAVQTLWLAARARGLGLGMVSILDPAEVSAVCEVPTDWDLIAYLCIGYPEEEHADPELVRAGWQERLPVETVVFRR
;
A
#
# COMPACT_ATOMS: atom_id res chain seq x y z
N MET A 1 -4.91 13.54 18.17
CA MET A 1 -6.12 14.20 18.72
C MET A 1 -5.66 15.38 19.55
N SER A 2 -5.49 16.55 18.94
CA SER A 2 -5.47 17.83 19.64
C SER A 2 -6.68 18.56 19.10
N SER A 3 -7.72 18.61 19.93
CA SER A 3 -8.96 19.33 19.68
C SER A 3 -8.80 20.72 20.29
N ASP A 4 -8.07 21.60 19.63
CA ASP A 4 -8.12 23.02 19.92
C ASP A 4 -8.74 23.73 18.72
N MET A 5 -10.05 23.94 18.82
CA MET A 5 -10.77 24.93 18.04
C MET A 5 -11.71 25.68 18.99
N SER A 6 -11.63 27.01 18.94
CA SER A 6 -12.37 28.03 19.70
C SER A 6 -11.76 28.58 21.01
N GLY A 7 -10.44 28.47 21.21
CA GLY A 7 -9.72 29.25 22.23
C GLY A 7 -9.18 30.56 21.64
N THR A 8 -9.43 31.70 22.29
CA THR A 8 -8.72 32.95 22.00
C THR A 8 -7.25 32.74 22.37
N ASP A 9 -6.36 32.60 21.38
CA ASP A 9 -4.93 32.42 21.61
C ASP A 9 -4.32 33.72 22.17
N THR A 10 -4.07 33.76 23.47
CA THR A 10 -3.54 34.92 24.20
C THR A 10 -2.04 35.13 23.97
N SER A 11 -1.37 34.27 23.18
CA SER A 11 0.07 34.35 22.89
C SER A 11 0.44 35.33 21.76
N ARG A 12 -0.54 35.80 20.97
CA ARG A 12 -0.33 36.79 19.90
C ARG A 12 -0.47 38.21 20.42
N ALA A 13 0.49 39.08 20.09
CA ALA A 13 0.50 40.49 20.48
C ALA A 13 -0.80 41.19 20.01
N GLN A 14 -1.53 41.81 20.93
CA GLN A 14 -2.71 42.60 20.60
C GLN A 14 -2.28 43.87 19.85
N PRO A 15 -2.99 44.29 18.79
CA PRO A 15 -2.66 45.50 18.07
C PRO A 15 -2.77 46.72 19.01
N GLU A 16 -1.71 47.53 19.13
CA GLU A 16 -1.69 48.69 20.04
C GLU A 16 -2.52 49.88 19.54
N THR A 17 -2.87 49.91 18.25
CA THR A 17 -3.62 51.00 17.61
C THR A 17 -4.66 50.46 16.63
N VAL A 18 -5.78 51.18 16.52
CA VAL A 18 -6.86 50.91 15.57
C VAL A 18 -6.51 51.50 14.20
N THR A 19 -6.80 50.79 13.12
CA THR A 19 -6.67 51.24 11.72
C THR A 19 -7.67 52.37 11.40
N ASN A 20 -7.36 53.60 11.78
CA ASN A 20 -8.18 54.76 11.42
C ASN A 20 -7.96 55.17 9.95
N GLY A 21 -9.04 55.20 9.16
CA GLY A 21 -9.06 55.77 7.81
C GLY A 21 -8.73 54.85 6.63
N ALA A 22 -8.30 53.60 6.87
CA ALA A 22 -8.04 52.60 5.82
C ALA A 22 -9.12 51.50 5.73
N ALA A 23 -10.22 51.66 6.47
CA ALA A 23 -11.28 50.68 6.65
C ALA A 23 -12.65 51.39 6.68
N PRO A 24 -13.76 50.69 6.38
CA PRO A 24 -15.10 51.26 6.50
C PRO A 24 -15.45 51.55 7.96
N ALA A 25 -16.12 52.69 8.21
CA ALA A 25 -16.71 52.97 9.51
C ALA A 25 -17.95 52.10 9.73
N ILE A 26 -18.06 51.45 10.89
CA ILE A 26 -19.21 50.62 11.26
C ILE A 26 -20.13 51.45 12.14
N VAL A 27 -21.32 51.75 11.62
CA VAL A 27 -22.33 52.59 12.28
C VAL A 27 -23.46 51.73 12.82
N LEU A 28 -23.61 51.70 14.14
CA LEU A 28 -24.70 51.00 14.81
C LEU A 28 -25.80 52.00 15.14
N VAL A 29 -26.95 51.87 14.48
CA VAL A 29 -28.10 52.73 14.68
C VAL A 29 -29.00 52.13 15.74
N ARG A 30 -29.14 52.85 16.87
CA ARG A 30 -30.00 52.51 18.02
C ARG A 30 -29.82 51.05 18.52
N PRO A 31 -28.58 50.58 18.78
CA PRO A 31 -28.36 49.22 19.30
C PRO A 31 -29.06 49.04 20.66
N GLN A 32 -29.73 47.90 20.85
CA GLN A 32 -30.61 47.70 22.02
C GLN A 32 -29.89 47.13 23.24
N LEU A 33 -28.89 46.27 23.04
CA LEU A 33 -28.20 45.52 24.10
C LEU A 33 -26.71 45.86 24.10
N ALA A 34 -26.15 46.20 25.28
CA ALA A 34 -24.70 46.40 25.41
C ALA A 34 -23.89 45.16 25.02
N GLU A 35 -24.40 43.96 25.27
CA GLU A 35 -23.77 42.70 24.85
C GLU A 35 -23.56 42.65 23.33
N ASN A 36 -24.50 43.17 22.54
CA ASN A 36 -24.34 43.20 21.09
C ASN A 36 -23.30 44.23 20.65
N ILE A 37 -23.18 45.36 21.33
CA ILE A 37 -22.12 46.36 21.06
C ILE A 37 -20.73 45.71 21.29
N GLY A 38 -20.57 44.97 22.39
CA GLY A 38 -19.34 44.24 22.68
C GLY A 38 -19.05 43.13 21.66
N MET A 39 -20.05 42.31 21.31
CA MET A 39 -19.89 41.27 20.28
C MET A 39 -19.59 41.86 18.89
N VAL A 40 -20.13 43.04 18.56
CA VAL A 40 -19.78 43.77 17.33
C VAL A 40 -18.32 44.24 17.37
N ALA A 41 -17.87 44.83 18.48
CA ALA A 41 -16.47 45.23 18.64
C ALA A 41 -15.50 44.05 18.41
N ARG A 42 -15.85 42.87 18.94
CA ARG A 42 -15.12 41.63 18.70
C ARG A 42 -15.10 41.24 17.22
N ALA A 43 -16.26 41.26 16.56
CA ALA A 43 -16.38 40.95 15.13
C ALA A 43 -15.56 41.91 14.26
N MET A 44 -15.57 43.21 14.59
CA MET A 44 -14.79 44.23 13.90
C MET A 44 -13.29 43.96 14.02
N LEU A 45 -12.80 43.72 15.25
CA LEU A 45 -11.36 43.52 15.48
C LEU A 45 -10.85 42.22 14.83
N ASN A 46 -11.66 41.16 14.80
CA ASN A 46 -11.35 39.92 14.06
C ASN A 46 -11.10 40.16 12.56
N CYS A 47 -11.67 41.21 12.00
CA CYS A 47 -11.59 41.57 10.59
C CYS A 47 -10.79 42.87 10.35
N ALA A 48 -9.96 43.28 11.32
CA ALA A 48 -9.12 44.47 11.25
C ALA A 48 -9.87 45.80 11.00
N LEU A 49 -11.12 45.87 11.48
CA LEU A 49 -11.91 47.10 11.55
C LEU A 49 -11.83 47.66 12.97
N GLY A 50 -11.81 48.98 13.13
CA GLY A 50 -11.98 49.53 14.48
C GLY A 50 -12.58 50.92 14.58
N GLU A 51 -13.06 51.50 13.49
CA GLU A 51 -13.85 52.72 13.57
C GLU A 51 -15.33 52.38 13.84
N MET A 52 -15.74 52.44 15.11
CA MET A 52 -17.13 52.23 15.54
C MET A 52 -17.82 53.56 15.79
N ARG A 53 -19.01 53.75 15.21
CA ARG A 53 -19.88 54.91 15.43
C ARG A 53 -21.22 54.44 15.98
N LEU A 54 -21.69 55.05 17.06
CA LEU A 54 -22.96 54.70 17.69
C LEU A 54 -23.96 55.84 17.51
N VAL A 55 -25.16 55.54 17.04
CA VAL A 55 -26.24 56.54 16.91
C VAL A 55 -27.31 56.23 17.94
N ALA A 56 -27.48 57.13 18.91
CA ALA A 56 -28.46 57.00 20.00
C ALA A 56 -28.52 55.57 20.61
N PRO A 57 -27.38 55.03 21.12
CA PRO A 57 -27.37 53.71 21.73
C PRO A 57 -28.19 53.69 23.02
N ASN A 58 -28.90 52.59 23.30
CA ASN A 58 -29.66 52.45 24.55
C ASN A 58 -28.74 52.40 25.79
N GLU A 59 -27.58 51.76 25.63
CA GLU A 59 -26.53 51.66 26.64
C GLU A 59 -25.20 52.10 26.01
N PRO A 60 -24.33 52.81 26.75
CA PRO A 60 -23.06 53.30 26.21
C PRO A 60 -22.09 52.15 25.92
N ALA A 61 -21.15 52.35 24.99
CA ALA A 61 -20.08 51.38 24.71
C ALA A 61 -19.18 51.06 25.93
N THR A 62 -19.17 51.92 26.94
CA THR A 62 -18.42 51.76 28.19
C THR A 62 -19.14 50.89 29.23
N HIS A 63 -20.34 50.39 28.94
CA HIS A 63 -21.10 49.55 29.86
C HIS A 63 -20.38 48.21 30.13
N GLU A 64 -20.42 47.73 31.38
CA GLU A 64 -19.68 46.52 31.82
C GLU A 64 -19.99 45.28 30.96
N ARG A 65 -21.24 45.15 30.52
CA ARG A 65 -21.68 44.04 29.66
C ARG A 65 -21.13 44.11 28.24
N ALA A 66 -20.91 45.32 27.70
CA ALA A 66 -20.24 45.50 26.41
C ALA A 66 -18.76 45.10 26.52
N ILE A 67 -18.09 45.54 27.57
CA ILE A 67 -16.69 45.18 27.84
C ILE A 67 -16.53 43.66 27.99
N ALA A 68 -17.36 43.03 28.83
CA ALA A 68 -17.31 41.60 29.08
C ALA A 68 -17.55 40.75 27.81
N SER A 69 -18.47 41.17 26.93
CA SER A 69 -18.79 40.45 25.68
C SER A 69 -17.79 40.71 24.55
N SER A 70 -16.96 41.76 24.65
CA SER A 70 -15.94 42.10 23.64
C SER A 70 -14.77 41.12 23.56
N SER A 71 -14.51 40.36 24.64
CA SER A 71 -13.45 39.35 24.71
C SER A 71 -12.06 39.86 24.24
N GLY A 72 -11.66 41.05 24.71
CA GLY A 72 -10.35 41.65 24.40
C GLY A 72 -10.36 42.67 23.25
N ALA A 73 -11.52 43.00 22.69
CA ALA A 73 -11.68 44.05 21.68
C ALA A 73 -11.93 45.45 22.28
N ASP A 74 -11.42 45.70 23.49
CA ASP A 74 -11.67 46.93 24.26
C ASP A 74 -11.20 48.20 23.54
N LEU A 75 -10.22 48.07 22.64
CA LEU A 75 -9.71 49.19 21.84
C LEU A 75 -10.78 49.80 20.94
N VAL A 76 -11.63 48.97 20.33
CA VAL A 76 -12.72 49.44 19.46
C VAL A 76 -13.81 50.12 20.30
N LEU A 77 -14.13 49.59 21.48
CA LEU A 77 -15.10 50.19 22.40
C LEU A 77 -14.62 51.54 22.94
N ARG A 78 -13.34 51.65 23.33
CA ARG A 78 -12.75 52.90 23.82
C ARG A 78 -12.68 53.99 22.74
N ALA A 79 -12.52 53.59 21.48
CA ALA A 79 -12.48 54.49 20.34
C ALA A 79 -13.87 54.79 19.74
N ALA A 80 -14.93 54.14 20.24
CA ALA A 80 -16.28 54.34 19.74
C ALA A 80 -16.76 55.76 19.99
N VAL A 81 -17.39 56.38 19.00
CA VAL A 81 -17.91 57.75 19.07
C VAL A 81 -19.43 57.75 18.99
N ASP A 82 -20.06 58.44 19.94
CA ASP A 82 -21.50 58.62 19.99
C ASP A 82 -21.93 59.83 19.14
N TYR A 83 -22.95 59.63 18.31
CA TYR A 83 -23.56 60.64 17.46
C TYR A 83 -25.05 60.81 17.78
N PRO A 84 -25.59 62.03 17.64
CA PRO A 84 -26.99 62.31 17.96
C PRO A 84 -27.98 61.71 16.95
N ASP A 85 -27.59 61.61 15.67
CA ASP A 85 -28.43 61.08 14.60
C ASP A 85 -27.58 60.42 13.50
N THR A 86 -28.24 59.66 12.62
CA THR A 86 -27.58 58.92 11.52
C THR A 86 -26.88 59.88 10.56
N ARG A 87 -27.42 61.09 10.35
CA ARG A 87 -26.84 62.11 9.47
C ARG A 87 -25.50 62.61 9.99
N ALA A 88 -25.40 62.87 11.30
CA ALA A 88 -24.16 63.27 11.96
C ALA A 88 -23.12 62.14 11.92
N ALA A 89 -23.54 60.89 12.09
CA ALA A 89 -22.67 59.72 12.06
C ALA A 89 -22.11 59.38 10.67
N ILE A 90 -22.63 59.96 9.58
CA ILE A 90 -22.12 59.75 8.21
C ILE A 90 -21.65 61.04 7.55
N ALA A 91 -21.60 62.16 8.26
CA ALA A 91 -21.42 63.50 7.68
C ALA A 91 -20.09 63.68 6.93
N ASP A 92 -19.04 62.95 7.34
CA ASP A 92 -17.70 62.95 6.71
C ASP A 92 -17.51 61.79 5.71
N CYS A 93 -18.53 60.98 5.47
CA CYS A 93 -18.49 59.86 4.54
C CYS A 93 -18.93 60.32 3.14
N HIS A 94 -18.24 59.81 2.11
CA HIS A 94 -18.54 60.04 0.70
C HIS A 94 -19.46 58.97 0.11
N TRP A 95 -19.57 57.82 0.79
CA TRP A 95 -20.44 56.73 0.37
C TRP A 95 -20.90 55.89 1.56
N VAL A 96 -22.18 55.54 1.56
CA VAL A 96 -22.85 54.88 2.69
C VAL A 96 -23.62 53.66 2.22
N LEU A 97 -23.40 52.52 2.90
CA LEU A 97 -24.08 51.26 2.65
C LEU A 97 -25.04 50.92 3.78
N ALA A 98 -26.31 50.69 3.49
CA ALA A 98 -27.28 50.23 4.49
C ALA A 98 -27.46 48.71 4.45
N THR A 99 -27.47 48.03 5.61
CA THR A 99 -27.78 46.60 5.69
C THR A 99 -29.27 46.35 5.89
N THR A 100 -29.85 45.41 5.16
CA THR A 100 -31.26 45.03 5.30
C THR A 100 -31.46 43.53 5.05
N ALA A 101 -32.40 42.93 5.79
CA ALA A 101 -32.88 41.58 5.54
C ALA A 101 -34.09 41.54 4.58
N ARG A 102 -34.63 42.71 4.19
CA ARG A 102 -35.84 42.82 3.37
C ARG A 102 -35.65 43.83 2.25
N ARG A 103 -36.17 43.51 1.06
CA ARG A 103 -36.30 44.47 -0.03
C ARG A 103 -37.26 45.58 0.39
N ARG A 104 -36.77 46.81 0.43
CA ARG A 104 -37.57 48.00 0.75
C ARG A 104 -38.04 48.65 -0.54
N GLU A 105 -39.15 49.38 -0.47
CA GLU A 105 -39.82 50.01 -1.63
C GLU A 105 -39.02 51.19 -2.26
N GLN A 106 -37.79 51.44 -1.80
CA GLN A 106 -36.91 52.48 -2.33
C GLN A 106 -36.06 51.96 -3.49
N VAL A 107 -35.97 52.73 -4.57
CA VAL A 107 -35.13 52.41 -5.74
C VAL A 107 -33.67 52.76 -5.42
N LYS A 108 -32.91 51.77 -4.94
CA LYS A 108 -31.47 51.86 -4.67
C LYS A 108 -30.74 50.64 -5.22
N PRO A 109 -29.44 50.74 -5.56
CA PRO A 109 -28.62 49.58 -5.90
C PRO A 109 -28.62 48.56 -4.75
N VAL A 110 -28.88 47.30 -5.06
CA VAL A 110 -28.84 46.18 -4.10
C VAL A 110 -27.63 45.31 -4.41
N MET A 111 -26.87 44.96 -3.39
CA MET A 111 -25.66 44.16 -3.49
C MET A 111 -25.59 43.08 -2.41
N THR A 112 -24.91 41.98 -2.72
CA THR A 112 -24.54 40.96 -1.72
C THR A 112 -23.35 41.43 -0.89
N PRO A 113 -23.07 40.83 0.29
CA PRO A 113 -21.88 41.14 1.08
C PRO A 113 -20.57 41.06 0.29
N HIS A 114 -20.42 40.02 -0.54
CA HIS A 114 -19.25 39.85 -1.41
C HIS A 114 -19.04 41.03 -2.38
N ARG A 115 -20.10 41.50 -3.06
CA ARG A 115 -20.00 42.64 -3.96
C ARG A 115 -19.81 43.95 -3.21
N ALA A 116 -20.47 44.11 -2.06
CA ALA A 116 -20.34 45.27 -1.19
C ALA A 116 -18.91 45.44 -0.66
N ALA A 117 -18.27 44.35 -0.25
CA ALA A 117 -16.88 44.33 0.20
C ALA A 117 -15.93 44.87 -0.87
N ALA A 118 -16.05 44.40 -2.11
CA ALA A 118 -15.25 44.88 -3.24
C ALA A 118 -15.48 46.38 -3.52
N GLU A 119 -16.73 46.84 -3.47
CA GLU A 119 -17.09 48.25 -3.67
C GLU A 119 -16.52 49.16 -2.56
N LEU A 120 -16.69 48.76 -1.29
CA LEU A 120 -16.12 49.47 -0.14
C LEU A 120 -14.60 49.61 -0.28
N ARG A 121 -13.91 48.52 -0.63
CA ARG A 121 -12.45 48.52 -0.83
C ARG A 121 -12.01 49.41 -1.98
N ALA A 122 -12.69 49.35 -3.12
CA ALA A 122 -12.38 50.19 -4.28
C ALA A 122 -12.51 51.68 -3.97
N ARG A 123 -13.54 52.07 -3.20
CA ARG A 123 -13.76 53.46 -2.78
C ARG A 123 -12.73 53.94 -1.77
N ILE A 124 -12.41 53.12 -0.78
CA ILE A 124 -11.33 53.41 0.19
C ILE A 124 -10.00 53.59 -0.55
N ALA A 125 -9.68 52.73 -1.52
CA ALA A 125 -8.48 52.85 -2.34
C ALA A 125 -8.46 54.14 -3.19
N ALA A 126 -9.63 54.67 -3.56
CA ALA A 126 -9.78 55.97 -4.21
C ALA A 126 -9.73 57.17 -3.23
N GLY A 127 -9.42 56.94 -1.95
CA GLY A 127 -9.33 57.98 -0.91
C GLY A 127 -10.68 58.43 -0.35
N GLN A 128 -11.77 57.72 -0.66
CA GLN A 128 -13.10 58.05 -0.13
C GLN A 128 -13.29 57.47 1.26
N LYS A 129 -13.84 58.26 2.18
CA LYS A 129 -14.39 57.76 3.45
C LYS A 129 -15.72 57.06 3.21
N VAL A 130 -15.89 55.86 3.74
CA VAL A 130 -17.11 55.07 3.55
C VAL A 130 -17.65 54.57 4.90
N ALA A 131 -18.96 54.37 5.00
CA ALA A 131 -19.62 53.84 6.19
C ALA A 131 -20.61 52.74 5.86
N VAL A 132 -20.81 51.83 6.81
CA VAL A 132 -21.85 50.80 6.76
C VAL A 132 -22.80 50.96 7.94
N LEU A 133 -24.09 51.10 7.65
CA LEU A 133 -25.16 51.22 8.62
C LEU A 133 -25.73 49.84 8.97
N PHE A 134 -25.85 49.59 10.28
CA PHE A 134 -26.54 48.44 10.85
C PHE A 134 -27.64 48.93 11.79
N GLY A 135 -28.85 48.40 11.64
CA GLY A 135 -29.99 48.79 12.45
C GLY A 135 -30.19 47.93 13.71
N PRO A 136 -31.19 48.27 14.52
CA PRO A 136 -31.55 47.51 15.72
C PRO A 136 -31.94 46.06 15.39
N GLU A 137 -31.70 45.16 16.34
CA GLU A 137 -31.80 43.70 16.24
C GLU A 137 -33.18 43.21 15.80
N ARG A 138 -34.25 43.90 16.20
CA ARG A 138 -35.65 43.48 15.94
C ARG A 138 -36.25 44.12 14.70
N THR A 139 -35.91 45.38 14.43
CA THR A 139 -36.60 46.22 13.44
C THR A 139 -35.75 46.47 12.19
N GLY A 140 -34.43 46.33 12.29
CA GLY A 140 -33.50 46.83 11.29
C GLY A 140 -33.57 48.35 11.17
N LEU A 141 -32.86 48.91 10.19
CA LEU A 141 -32.82 50.36 9.94
C LEU A 141 -34.24 50.90 9.67
N ASP A 142 -34.52 52.18 9.92
CA ASP A 142 -35.80 52.76 9.45
C ASP A 142 -35.70 53.20 7.99
N ASN A 143 -36.82 53.53 7.35
CA ASN A 143 -36.81 54.00 5.96
C ASN A 143 -36.02 55.30 5.79
N ASP A 144 -36.02 56.16 6.81
CA ASP A 144 -35.26 57.40 6.82
C ASP A 144 -33.75 57.13 6.87
N ASP A 145 -33.31 56.17 7.69
CA ASP A 145 -31.90 55.75 7.75
C ASP A 145 -31.43 55.14 6.41
N VAL A 146 -32.25 54.29 5.80
CA VAL A 146 -31.92 53.71 4.48
C VAL A 146 -31.93 54.76 3.38
N SER A 147 -32.77 55.79 3.49
CA SER A 147 -32.83 56.87 2.50
C SER A 147 -31.50 57.63 2.38
N LEU A 148 -30.74 57.72 3.49
CA LEU A 148 -29.43 58.36 3.56
C LEU A 148 -28.30 57.53 2.94
N ALA A 149 -28.51 56.23 2.69
CA ALA A 149 -27.49 55.35 2.12
C ALA A 149 -27.48 55.38 0.59
N ASP A 150 -26.32 55.29 -0.04
CA ASP A 150 -26.18 55.24 -1.50
C ASP A 150 -26.58 53.87 -2.09
N ALA A 151 -26.39 52.81 -1.30
CA ALA A 151 -26.72 51.45 -1.69
C ALA A 151 -27.19 50.61 -0.50
N VAL A 152 -27.72 49.44 -0.82
CA VAL A 152 -28.26 48.49 0.16
C VAL A 152 -27.57 47.14 0.02
N CYS A 153 -27.13 46.58 1.15
CA CYS A 153 -26.58 45.23 1.24
C CYS A 153 -27.64 44.26 1.75
N GLU A 154 -27.94 43.24 0.95
CA GLU A 154 -28.84 42.14 1.27
C GLU A 154 -28.02 40.85 1.42
N VAL A 155 -28.01 40.28 2.63
CA VAL A 155 -27.34 39.00 2.88
C VAL A 155 -28.23 37.87 2.35
N PRO A 156 -27.75 37.00 1.44
CA PRO A 156 -28.55 35.90 0.90
C PRO A 156 -28.74 34.81 1.98
N LEU A 157 -29.82 34.92 2.75
CA LEU A 157 -30.19 33.99 3.81
C LEU A 157 -31.42 33.15 3.42
N ASN A 158 -31.76 32.17 4.27
CA ASN A 158 -33.01 31.43 4.14
C ASN A 158 -34.21 32.39 4.14
N PRO A 159 -35.02 32.46 3.08
CA PRO A 159 -36.17 33.36 3.01
C PRO A 159 -37.21 33.12 4.11
N ALA A 160 -37.28 31.90 4.67
CA ALA A 160 -38.19 31.56 5.77
C ALA A 160 -37.67 32.03 7.15
N TYR A 161 -36.37 32.34 7.27
CA TYR A 161 -35.75 32.78 8.52
C TYR A 161 -34.51 33.64 8.22
N CYS A 162 -34.74 34.92 7.92
CA CYS A 162 -33.71 35.86 7.48
C CYS A 162 -33.21 36.81 8.60
N SER A 163 -33.51 36.52 9.87
CA SER A 163 -33.13 37.37 11.01
C SER A 163 -31.75 36.99 11.53
N LEU A 164 -30.80 37.93 11.47
CA LEU A 164 -29.46 37.78 12.04
C LEU A 164 -29.33 38.57 13.34
N ASN A 165 -28.53 38.06 14.27
CA ASN A 165 -28.05 38.90 15.37
C ASN A 165 -27.17 40.03 14.80
N LEU A 166 -27.20 41.21 15.43
CA LEU A 166 -26.45 42.39 14.99
C LEU A 166 -24.95 42.10 14.79
N ALA A 167 -24.30 41.43 15.74
CA ALA A 167 -22.89 41.08 15.64
C ALA A 167 -22.61 40.08 14.51
N GLN A 168 -23.55 39.17 14.21
CA GLN A 168 -23.42 38.23 13.09
C GLN A 168 -23.52 38.97 11.74
N ALA A 169 -24.45 39.92 11.62
CA ALA A 169 -24.58 40.74 10.42
C ALA A 169 -23.31 41.56 10.16
N VAL A 170 -22.74 42.18 11.21
CA VAL A 170 -21.45 42.88 11.12
C VAL A 170 -20.33 41.91 10.73
N LEU A 171 -20.24 40.75 11.37
CA LEU A 171 -19.18 39.76 11.11
C LEU A 171 -19.17 39.30 9.64
N LEU A 172 -20.33 39.00 9.06
CA LEU A 172 -20.42 38.55 7.66
C LEU A 172 -19.84 39.59 6.68
N LEU A 173 -20.22 40.86 6.85
CA LEU A 173 -19.73 41.91 5.96
C LEU A 173 -18.27 42.28 6.25
N ALA A 174 -17.88 42.31 7.53
CA ALA A 174 -16.51 42.56 7.96
C ALA A 174 -15.56 41.48 7.42
N TYR A 175 -15.99 40.21 7.45
CA TYR A 175 -15.25 39.08 6.90
C TYR A 175 -15.07 39.19 5.39
N GLU A 176 -16.15 39.43 4.63
CA GLU A 176 -16.07 39.62 3.18
C GLU A 176 -15.17 40.81 2.81
N TRP A 177 -15.27 41.91 3.57
CA TRP A 177 -14.37 43.04 3.41
C TRP A 177 -12.93 42.64 3.66
N TYR A 178 -12.61 41.98 4.78
CA TYR A 178 -11.25 41.56 5.09
C TYR A 178 -10.70 40.60 4.03
N GLN A 179 -11.47 39.57 3.66
CA GLN A 179 -11.11 38.58 2.64
C GLN A 179 -10.82 39.22 1.29
N SER A 180 -11.57 40.25 0.88
CA SER A 180 -11.33 40.96 -0.39
C SER A 180 -9.97 41.68 -0.46
N GLY A 181 -9.25 41.83 0.66
CA GLY A 181 -7.90 42.38 0.72
C GLY A 181 -6.82 41.38 1.15
N CYS A 182 -7.18 40.12 1.39
CA CYS A 182 -6.24 39.07 1.76
C CYS A 182 -5.82 38.26 0.55
N GLU A 183 -4.52 38.22 0.27
CA GLU A 183 -3.92 37.22 -0.62
C GLU A 183 -3.72 35.89 0.13
N ALA A 184 -4.77 35.37 0.76
CA ALA A 184 -4.72 34.02 1.31
C ALA A 184 -4.93 33.03 0.16
N PRO A 185 -4.04 32.04 -0.04
CA PRO A 185 -4.21 31.08 -1.10
C PRO A 185 -5.47 30.25 -0.87
N ALA A 186 -6.32 30.12 -1.91
CA ALA A 186 -7.52 29.28 -1.85
C ALA A 186 -7.16 27.80 -1.64
N TYR A 187 -5.95 27.42 -2.08
CA TYR A 187 -5.32 26.13 -1.85
C TYR A 187 -3.81 26.34 -1.95
N GLU A 188 -3.07 25.91 -0.94
CA GLU A 188 -1.61 25.85 -0.97
C GLU A 188 -1.18 24.48 -0.48
N LEU A 189 -0.46 23.75 -1.33
CA LEU A 189 0.25 22.56 -0.91
C LEU A 189 1.55 23.03 -0.26
N VAL A 190 1.67 22.86 1.06
CA VAL A 190 2.87 23.27 1.79
C VAL A 190 4.00 22.29 1.47
N MET A 191 5.02 22.77 0.74
CA MET A 191 6.09 21.93 0.19
C MET A 191 7.29 21.73 1.13
N ASN A 192 7.35 22.36 2.31
CA ASN A 192 8.43 22.16 3.32
C ASN A 192 9.85 21.98 2.72
N GLU A 193 10.31 22.94 1.91
CA GLU A 193 11.64 22.95 1.26
C GLU A 193 11.89 21.84 0.21
N THR A 194 10.89 21.04 -0.18
CA THR A 194 10.98 20.10 -1.30
C THR A 194 10.37 20.70 -2.59
N ALA A 195 10.78 20.16 -3.75
CA ALA A 195 10.30 20.57 -5.06
C ALA A 195 9.43 19.46 -5.69
N PRO A 196 8.54 19.80 -6.65
CA PRO A 196 7.84 18.81 -7.45
C PRO A 196 8.83 17.90 -8.17
N ALA A 197 8.60 16.59 -8.16
CA ALA A 197 9.48 15.64 -8.83
C ALA A 197 9.49 15.88 -10.35
N THR A 198 10.67 15.78 -10.95
CA THR A 198 10.82 15.81 -12.39
C THR A 198 10.17 14.58 -13.03
N LYS A 199 9.80 14.68 -14.32
CA LYS A 199 9.25 13.52 -15.04
C LYS A 199 10.24 12.36 -15.12
N ASP A 200 11.53 12.65 -15.21
CA ASP A 200 12.55 11.61 -15.24
C ASP A 200 12.59 10.82 -13.92
N GLU A 201 12.57 11.50 -12.77
CA GLU A 201 12.53 10.86 -11.45
C GLU A 201 11.30 9.96 -11.28
N VAL A 202 10.13 10.42 -11.73
CA VAL A 202 8.89 9.63 -11.66
C VAL A 202 8.95 8.41 -12.60
N LEU A 203 9.52 8.55 -13.80
CA LEU A 203 9.68 7.42 -14.73
C LEU A 203 10.70 6.39 -14.20
N ASN A 204 11.77 6.85 -13.56
CA ASN A 204 12.75 5.99 -12.89
C ASN A 204 12.12 5.22 -11.72
N LEU A 205 11.21 5.85 -10.97
CA LEU A 205 10.41 5.19 -9.94
C LEU A 205 9.52 4.10 -10.55
N TYR A 206 8.87 4.34 -11.68
CA TYR A 206 8.06 3.33 -12.37
C TYR A 206 8.90 2.14 -12.80
N ALA A 207 10.04 2.39 -13.44
CA ALA A 207 10.96 1.32 -13.84
C ALA A 207 11.44 0.48 -12.64
N HIS A 208 11.71 1.13 -11.50
CA HIS A 208 12.07 0.43 -10.27
C HIS A 208 10.93 -0.45 -9.75
N ILE A 209 9.73 0.11 -9.56
CA ILE A 209 8.57 -0.63 -9.04
C ILE A 209 8.19 -1.77 -9.99
N GLU A 210 8.12 -1.52 -11.30
CA GLU A 210 7.76 -2.53 -12.30
C GLU A 210 8.74 -3.71 -12.27
N ARG A 211 10.06 -3.43 -12.22
CA ARG A 211 11.07 -4.48 -12.10
C ARG A 211 10.89 -5.31 -10.83
N GLU A 212 10.73 -4.68 -9.66
CA GLU A 212 10.57 -5.45 -8.41
C GLU A 212 9.24 -6.21 -8.36
N LEU A 213 8.17 -5.69 -8.98
CA LEU A 213 6.88 -6.38 -9.10
C LEU A 213 6.90 -7.55 -10.09
N ASP A 214 7.68 -7.43 -11.17
CA ASP A 214 7.95 -8.55 -12.08
C ASP A 214 8.75 -9.64 -11.33
N LEU A 215 9.80 -9.27 -10.59
CA LEU A 215 10.63 -10.20 -9.82
C LEU A 215 9.86 -10.93 -8.71
N CYS A 216 8.93 -10.26 -8.01
CA CYS A 216 8.13 -10.89 -6.96
C CYS A 216 6.90 -11.64 -7.50
N GLY A 217 6.69 -11.64 -8.81
CA GLY A 217 5.63 -12.40 -9.48
C GLY A 217 4.23 -11.78 -9.42
N PHE A 218 4.10 -10.51 -9.01
CA PHE A 218 2.82 -9.80 -8.99
C PHE A 218 2.27 -9.56 -10.40
N LEU A 219 3.15 -9.29 -11.37
CA LEU A 219 2.81 -9.01 -12.78
C LEU A 219 2.87 -10.27 -13.68
N ARG A 220 2.77 -11.47 -13.11
CA ARG A 220 2.95 -12.76 -13.83
C ARG A 220 1.92 -13.08 -14.92
N VAL A 221 0.75 -12.46 -14.90
CA VAL A 221 -0.32 -12.73 -15.89
C VAL A 221 -0.13 -11.81 -17.09
N GLU A 222 0.41 -12.36 -18.17
CA GLU A 222 0.87 -11.61 -19.35
C GLU A 222 -0.25 -10.76 -19.98
N ASP A 223 -1.45 -11.32 -20.12
CA ASP A 223 -2.62 -10.60 -20.67
C ASP A 223 -3.06 -9.41 -19.81
N LYS A 224 -2.87 -9.47 -18.49
CA LYS A 224 -3.30 -8.43 -17.55
C LYS A 224 -2.22 -7.40 -17.27
N ARG A 225 -0.94 -7.76 -17.44
CA ARG A 225 0.21 -6.91 -17.15
C ARG A 225 0.09 -5.50 -17.78
N PRO A 226 -0.26 -5.32 -19.07
CA PRO A 226 -0.38 -3.99 -19.66
C PRO A 226 -1.43 -3.10 -18.99
N SER A 227 -2.53 -3.68 -18.52
CA SER A 227 -3.59 -2.94 -17.82
C SER A 227 -3.16 -2.55 -16.40
N MET A 228 -2.55 -3.50 -15.69
CA MET A 228 -2.08 -3.29 -14.31
C MET A 228 -0.97 -2.23 -14.25
N VAL A 229 0.00 -2.27 -15.16
CA VAL A 229 1.08 -1.26 -15.26
C VAL A 229 0.49 0.14 -15.55
N ARG A 230 -0.46 0.25 -16.49
CA ARG A 230 -1.12 1.53 -16.79
C ARG A 230 -1.86 2.09 -15.58
N ASN A 231 -2.58 1.23 -14.84
CA ASN A 231 -3.28 1.65 -13.61
C ASN A 231 -2.32 2.10 -12.51
N LEU A 232 -1.19 1.41 -12.35
CA LEU A 232 -0.17 1.78 -11.38
C LEU A 232 0.47 3.13 -11.72
N ARG A 233 0.83 3.36 -12.98
CA ARG A 233 1.32 4.68 -13.43
C ARG A 233 0.27 5.78 -13.27
N ALA A 234 -0.99 5.49 -13.58
CA ALA A 234 -2.08 6.44 -13.40
C ALA A 234 -2.34 6.80 -11.92
N LEU A 235 -2.04 5.90 -10.98
CA LEU A 235 -2.10 6.16 -9.53
C LEU A 235 -1.10 7.23 -9.11
N PHE A 236 0.15 7.10 -9.54
CA PHE A 236 1.19 8.05 -9.15
C PHE A 236 1.12 9.38 -9.92
N ASN A 237 0.65 9.37 -11.16
CA ASN A 237 0.49 10.60 -11.94
C ASN A 237 -0.53 11.59 -11.34
N ARG A 238 -1.55 11.09 -10.63
CA ARG A 238 -2.56 11.95 -9.96
C ARG A 238 -2.18 12.36 -8.54
N ALA A 239 -1.03 11.88 -8.04
CA ALA A 239 -0.59 12.10 -6.67
C ALA A 239 0.32 13.33 -6.51
N GLU A 240 0.66 14.02 -7.61
CA GLU A 240 1.50 15.23 -7.60
C GLU A 240 2.79 15.09 -6.76
N LEU A 241 3.52 13.98 -6.98
CA LEU A 241 4.66 13.60 -6.15
C LEU A 241 5.77 14.67 -6.11
N THR A 242 6.31 14.88 -4.92
CA THR A 242 7.53 15.67 -4.70
C THR A 242 8.79 14.82 -4.88
N GLU A 243 9.96 15.46 -5.02
CA GLU A 243 11.26 14.75 -5.04
C GLU A 243 11.43 13.88 -3.78
N GLN A 244 11.01 14.39 -2.63
CA GLN A 244 11.11 13.67 -1.37
C GLN A 244 10.20 12.44 -1.33
N ASP A 245 9.01 12.51 -1.92
CA ASP A 245 8.12 11.35 -2.06
C ASP A 245 8.75 10.29 -2.94
N VAL A 246 9.31 10.69 -4.09
CA VAL A 246 9.98 9.76 -5.01
C VAL A 246 11.17 9.07 -4.31
N ARG A 247 12.02 9.81 -3.60
CA ARG A 247 13.14 9.23 -2.83
C ARG A 247 12.64 8.27 -1.75
N THR A 248 11.58 8.63 -1.03
CA THR A 248 10.98 7.80 0.01
C THR A 248 10.41 6.51 -0.58
N LEU A 249 9.68 6.59 -1.70
CA LEU A 249 9.13 5.44 -2.40
C LEU A 249 10.22 4.52 -2.97
N HIS A 250 11.29 5.06 -3.54
CA HIS A 250 12.48 4.28 -3.91
C HIS A 250 13.06 3.54 -2.68
N GLY A 251 13.19 4.23 -1.55
CA GLY A 251 13.65 3.65 -0.28
C GLY A 251 12.73 2.52 0.21
N MET A 252 11.41 2.73 0.19
CA MET A 252 10.41 1.73 0.56
C MET A 252 10.51 0.48 -0.31
N VAL A 253 10.56 0.65 -1.64
CA VAL A 253 10.69 -0.46 -2.59
C VAL A 253 11.99 -1.21 -2.35
N ALA A 254 13.12 -0.51 -2.21
CA ALA A 254 14.42 -1.13 -1.95
C ALA A 254 14.45 -1.85 -0.59
N GLU A 255 13.74 -1.34 0.42
CA GLU A 255 13.68 -1.93 1.75
C GLU A 255 12.76 -3.15 1.81
N LEU A 256 11.64 -3.12 1.10
CA LEU A 256 10.76 -4.27 0.93
C LEU A 256 11.43 -5.38 0.10
N ALA A 257 12.16 -5.00 -0.95
CA ALA A 257 12.84 -5.94 -1.83
C ALA A 257 14.15 -6.50 -1.22
N HIS A 258 14.90 -5.71 -0.46
CA HIS A 258 16.27 -6.06 -0.06
C HIS A 258 16.61 -5.75 1.41
N GLY A 259 15.73 -5.08 2.15
CA GLY A 259 15.96 -4.63 3.52
C GLY A 259 16.03 -5.75 4.56
N SER A 260 15.18 -6.77 4.40
CA SER A 260 15.23 -8.01 5.20
C SER A 260 16.60 -8.69 5.10
N LEU A 261 17.18 -8.75 3.89
CA LEU A 261 18.50 -9.33 3.62
C LEU A 261 19.66 -8.50 4.19
N ARG A 262 19.58 -7.16 4.12
CA ARG A 262 20.62 -6.27 4.67
C ARG A 262 20.68 -6.29 6.19
N ARG A 263 19.52 -6.28 6.86
CA ARG A 263 19.45 -6.40 8.33
C ARG A 263 19.97 -7.74 8.82
N ALA A 264 19.64 -8.83 8.12
CA ALA A 264 20.13 -10.16 8.43
C ALA A 264 21.66 -10.26 8.40
N ARG A 265 22.30 -9.77 7.30
CA ARG A 265 23.76 -9.65 7.20
C ARG A 265 24.40 -8.92 8.37
N ARG A 266 23.79 -7.79 8.78
CA ARG A 266 24.34 -6.94 9.86
C ARG A 266 24.21 -7.57 11.25
N LEU A 267 23.21 -8.42 11.46
CA LEU A 267 23.00 -9.17 12.70
C LEU A 267 23.79 -10.50 12.74
N GLY A 268 24.66 -10.76 11.75
CA GLY A 268 25.41 -12.02 11.66
C GLY A 268 24.51 -13.23 11.34
N ILE A 269 23.29 -12.98 10.89
CA ILE A 269 22.37 -14.04 10.44
C ILE A 269 22.79 -14.40 9.02
N ASP A 270 23.13 -15.68 8.83
CA ASP A 270 23.47 -16.23 7.53
C ASP A 270 22.37 -15.90 6.50
N VAL A 271 22.73 -15.01 5.58
CA VAL A 271 21.85 -14.48 4.54
C VAL A 271 21.56 -15.50 3.46
N ASP A 272 22.42 -16.51 3.30
CA ASP A 272 22.17 -17.60 2.38
C ASP A 272 21.13 -18.55 2.98
N ARG A 273 21.03 -18.68 4.31
CA ARG A 273 19.88 -19.32 4.99
C ARG A 273 18.56 -18.54 4.85
N LEU A 274 18.59 -17.21 4.78
CA LEU A 274 17.39 -16.39 4.56
C LEU A 274 16.98 -16.31 3.08
N ARG A 275 17.93 -16.46 2.15
CA ARG A 275 17.64 -16.71 0.73
C ARG A 275 17.12 -18.13 0.50
N ALA A 276 17.65 -19.12 1.21
CA ALA A 276 17.30 -20.54 1.07
C ALA A 276 15.93 -20.93 1.65
N ALA A 277 15.24 -20.01 2.34
CA ALA A 277 13.79 -20.07 2.55
C ALA A 277 13.31 -18.85 3.35
N PRO A 278 12.79 -17.79 2.71
CA PRO A 278 11.54 -17.27 3.22
C PRO A 278 10.52 -18.37 2.90
N LEU A 279 10.31 -19.33 3.80
CA LEU A 279 8.97 -19.91 3.88
C LEU A 279 8.04 -18.70 3.88
N PRO A 280 7.13 -18.58 2.90
CA PRO A 280 6.26 -17.41 2.83
C PRO A 280 5.72 -17.17 4.23
N LEU A 281 5.84 -15.94 4.74
CA LEU A 281 5.17 -15.57 5.98
C LEU A 281 3.67 -15.68 5.70
N TYR A 282 3.15 -16.91 5.81
CA TYR A 282 1.74 -17.20 5.75
C TYR A 282 1.19 -16.64 7.06
N THR A 283 0.83 -15.36 7.05
CA THR A 283 0.22 -14.64 8.19
C THR A 283 -1.14 -15.21 8.58
N SER A 284 -1.65 -16.15 7.79
CA SER A 284 -2.82 -16.98 8.06
C SER A 284 -2.59 -18.41 7.56
N LYS A 285 -3.25 -19.39 8.18
CA LYS A 285 -3.25 -20.79 7.73
C LYS A 285 -3.70 -20.86 6.27
N PRO A 286 -2.92 -21.47 5.35
CA PRO A 286 -3.34 -21.59 3.96
C PRO A 286 -4.62 -22.42 3.86
N MET A 287 -5.59 -21.92 3.10
CA MET A 287 -6.75 -22.69 2.65
C MET A 287 -6.50 -23.10 1.20
N PHE A 288 -6.47 -24.41 0.96
CA PHE A 288 -6.38 -24.96 -0.39
C PHE A 288 -7.79 -25.12 -0.95
N ASP A 289 -8.11 -24.35 -1.99
CA ASP A 289 -9.42 -24.38 -2.63
C ASP A 289 -9.58 -25.59 -3.56
N SER A 290 -10.80 -25.80 -4.08
CA SER A 290 -11.09 -26.92 -4.99
C SER A 290 -10.21 -26.90 -6.24
N ARG A 291 -9.90 -25.71 -6.76
CA ARG A 291 -9.04 -25.54 -7.92
C ARG A 291 -7.62 -26.03 -7.63
N PHE A 292 -7.05 -25.67 -6.49
CA PHE A 292 -5.74 -26.17 -6.10
C PHE A 292 -5.76 -27.69 -5.95
N CYS A 293 -6.80 -28.26 -5.33
CA CYS A 293 -6.96 -29.71 -5.20
C CYS A 293 -6.97 -30.40 -6.57
N ASP A 294 -7.70 -29.86 -7.55
CA ASP A 294 -7.73 -30.40 -8.91
C ASP A 294 -6.36 -30.31 -9.61
N GLN A 295 -5.64 -29.19 -9.43
CA GLN A 295 -4.28 -29.01 -9.95
C GLN A 295 -3.28 -29.95 -9.29
N LEU A 296 -3.41 -30.21 -8.00
CA LEU A 296 -2.59 -31.18 -7.29
C LEU A 296 -2.86 -32.59 -7.80
N THR A 297 -4.13 -32.96 -8.02
CA THR A 297 -4.48 -34.25 -8.65
C THR A 297 -3.90 -34.33 -10.06
N GLN A 298 -3.98 -33.26 -10.84
CA GLN A 298 -3.35 -33.19 -12.16
C GLN A 298 -1.83 -33.38 -12.06
N LEU A 299 -1.16 -32.75 -11.10
CA LEU A 299 0.28 -32.91 -10.87
C LEU A 299 0.63 -34.36 -10.52
N LEU A 300 -0.12 -35.00 -9.61
CA LEU A 300 0.08 -36.39 -9.23
C LEU A 300 -0.12 -37.34 -10.42
N VAL A 301 -1.12 -37.06 -11.26
CA VAL A 301 -1.34 -37.80 -12.50
C VAL A 301 -0.23 -37.52 -13.50
N TRP A 302 0.25 -36.30 -13.69
CA TRP A 302 1.24 -36.00 -14.73
C TRP A 302 2.68 -36.22 -14.29
N ARG A 303 2.95 -36.41 -12.99
CA ARG A 303 4.28 -36.77 -12.51
C ARG A 303 4.61 -38.17 -13.01
N ARG A 304 5.56 -38.27 -13.94
CA ARG A 304 6.00 -39.53 -14.52
C ARG A 304 7.43 -39.82 -14.16
N ASP A 305 7.76 -41.10 -14.25
CA ASP A 305 9.14 -41.57 -14.19
C ASP A 305 9.68 -41.53 -15.62
N VAL A 306 10.55 -40.55 -15.87
CA VAL A 306 10.95 -40.14 -17.23
C VAL A 306 12.27 -40.79 -17.59
N ARG A 307 12.33 -41.45 -18.75
CA ARG A 307 13.53 -42.17 -19.24
C ARG A 307 14.08 -41.58 -20.54
N ARG A 308 13.34 -40.66 -21.16
CA ARG A 308 13.72 -39.93 -22.38
C ARG A 308 13.77 -38.44 -22.07
N PHE A 309 14.96 -37.89 -22.15
CA PHE A 309 15.25 -36.50 -21.79
C PHE A 309 15.81 -35.75 -22.99
N SER A 310 15.34 -34.52 -23.18
CA SER A 310 16.00 -33.54 -24.02
C SER A 310 17.37 -33.20 -23.43
N THR A 311 18.32 -32.84 -24.29
CA THR A 311 19.65 -32.33 -23.87
C THR A 311 19.63 -30.85 -23.50
N GLU A 312 18.45 -30.22 -23.51
CA GLU A 312 18.30 -28.85 -23.02
C GLU A 312 18.79 -28.74 -21.56
N PRO A 313 19.67 -27.78 -21.26
CA PRO A 313 20.25 -27.65 -19.93
C PRO A 313 19.21 -27.25 -18.89
N VAL A 314 19.33 -27.80 -17.69
CA VAL A 314 18.60 -27.33 -16.51
C VAL A 314 19.53 -26.41 -15.72
N SER A 315 19.09 -25.19 -15.43
CA SER A 315 19.91 -24.22 -14.70
C SER A 315 20.28 -24.75 -13.30
N GLU A 316 21.49 -24.42 -12.84
CA GLU A 316 21.95 -24.77 -11.48
C GLU A 316 21.02 -24.23 -10.40
N THR A 317 20.48 -23.02 -10.59
CA THR A 317 19.49 -22.40 -9.69
C THR A 317 18.24 -23.26 -9.57
N ALA A 318 17.68 -23.74 -10.70
CA ALA A 318 16.52 -24.62 -10.67
C ALA A 318 16.82 -25.93 -9.93
N VAL A 319 18.02 -26.51 -10.09
CA VAL A 319 18.41 -27.72 -9.35
C VAL A 319 18.49 -27.45 -7.84
N ALA A 320 19.09 -26.32 -7.45
CA ALA A 320 19.17 -25.92 -6.04
C ALA A 320 17.77 -25.74 -5.43
N GLU A 321 16.86 -25.05 -6.11
CA GLU A 321 15.47 -24.87 -5.64
C GLU A 321 14.72 -26.21 -5.48
N LEU A 322 14.95 -27.17 -6.38
CA LEU A 322 14.35 -28.50 -6.26
C LEU A 322 14.84 -29.24 -5.01
N ILE A 323 16.13 -29.13 -4.71
CA ILE A 323 16.73 -29.73 -3.51
C ILE A 323 16.20 -29.02 -2.25
N GLU A 324 16.13 -27.69 -2.24
CA GLU A 324 15.55 -26.91 -1.14
C GLU A 324 14.10 -27.35 -0.85
N GLN A 325 13.28 -27.53 -1.89
CA GLN A 325 11.92 -28.03 -1.74
C GLN A 325 11.86 -29.48 -1.26
N ALA A 326 12.79 -30.33 -1.69
CA ALA A 326 12.91 -31.69 -1.19
C ALA A 326 13.18 -31.73 0.33
N CYS A 327 13.97 -30.78 0.84
CA CYS A 327 14.26 -30.63 2.26
C CYS A 327 13.05 -30.19 3.11
N LEU A 328 11.93 -29.79 2.50
CA LEU A 328 10.65 -29.55 3.20
C LEU A 328 9.88 -30.83 3.51
N ALA A 329 10.36 -31.99 3.04
CA ALA A 329 9.74 -33.27 3.31
C ALA A 329 9.72 -33.59 4.83
N PRO A 330 8.72 -34.35 5.31
CA PRO A 330 8.73 -34.81 6.69
C PRO A 330 9.89 -35.78 6.91
N SER A 331 10.47 -35.75 8.11
CA SER A 331 11.45 -36.74 8.56
C SER A 331 11.20 -37.20 9.98
N VAL A 332 11.51 -38.47 10.26
CA VAL A 332 11.37 -39.07 11.59
C VAL A 332 12.20 -38.28 12.60
N GLY A 333 11.58 -37.84 13.69
CA GLY A 333 12.24 -36.98 14.69
C GLY A 333 12.77 -35.64 14.13
N ASN A 334 12.35 -35.23 12.93
CA ASN A 334 12.94 -34.14 12.16
C ASN A 334 14.45 -34.30 11.89
N CYS A 335 14.92 -35.55 11.69
CA CYS A 335 16.34 -35.87 11.57
C CYS A 335 16.98 -35.57 10.21
N GLN A 336 16.19 -35.22 9.18
CA GLN A 336 16.65 -34.75 7.86
C GLN A 336 17.86 -35.53 7.30
N PRO A 337 17.75 -36.86 7.11
CA PRO A 337 18.90 -37.74 6.88
C PRO A 337 19.47 -37.68 5.46
N TRP A 338 18.78 -37.02 4.54
CA TRP A 338 19.11 -37.01 3.12
C TRP A 338 20.45 -36.32 2.83
N ARG A 339 21.17 -36.86 1.85
CA ARG A 339 22.39 -36.28 1.26
C ARG A 339 22.24 -36.32 -0.26
N PHE A 340 22.27 -35.15 -0.90
CA PHE A 340 22.15 -35.02 -2.35
C PHE A 340 23.52 -34.80 -2.97
N VAL A 341 23.96 -35.70 -3.84
CA VAL A 341 25.24 -35.61 -4.55
C VAL A 341 24.97 -35.38 -6.03
N ILE A 342 25.28 -34.17 -6.53
CA ILE A 342 25.16 -33.85 -7.95
C ILE A 342 26.35 -34.47 -8.69
N VAL A 343 26.07 -35.43 -9.58
CA VAL A 343 27.08 -36.13 -10.38
C VAL A 343 27.25 -35.40 -11.71
N ALA A 344 28.15 -34.41 -11.75
CA ALA A 344 28.43 -33.62 -12.96
C ALA A 344 29.58 -34.17 -13.80
N ASP A 345 30.56 -34.81 -13.18
CA ASP A 345 31.77 -35.30 -13.87
C ASP A 345 31.44 -36.39 -14.90
N PRO A 346 31.87 -36.25 -16.17
CA PRO A 346 31.60 -37.23 -17.22
C PRO A 346 32.17 -38.62 -16.93
N GLY A 347 33.35 -38.71 -16.29
CA GLY A 347 33.97 -39.99 -15.92
C GLY A 347 33.16 -40.73 -14.86
N ARG A 348 32.67 -40.01 -13.84
CA ARG A 348 31.74 -40.53 -12.83
C ARG A 348 30.43 -40.99 -13.47
N ARG A 349 29.83 -40.20 -14.37
CA ARG A 349 28.62 -40.61 -15.11
C ARG A 349 28.84 -41.87 -15.94
N ALA A 350 30.00 -42.01 -16.59
CA ALA A 350 30.34 -43.21 -17.36
C ALA A 350 30.44 -44.46 -16.47
N ARG A 351 30.98 -44.34 -15.25
CA ARG A 351 31.01 -45.45 -14.28
C ARG A 351 29.62 -45.85 -13.79
N VAL A 352 28.75 -44.88 -13.50
CA VAL A 352 27.35 -45.18 -13.13
C VAL A 352 26.61 -45.89 -14.27
N ARG A 353 26.83 -45.45 -15.51
CA ARG A 353 26.31 -46.15 -16.68
C ARG A 353 26.80 -47.60 -16.75
N ALA A 354 28.10 -47.84 -16.58
CA ALA A 354 28.64 -49.18 -16.63
C ALA A 354 28.04 -50.08 -15.54
N SER A 355 27.83 -49.53 -14.33
CA SER A 355 27.09 -50.21 -13.25
C SER A 355 25.66 -50.57 -13.67
N PHE A 356 24.94 -49.64 -14.31
CA PHE A 356 23.59 -49.91 -14.84
C PHE A 356 23.60 -51.00 -15.91
N GLU A 357 24.52 -50.95 -16.88
CA GLU A 357 24.60 -51.93 -17.96
C GLU A 357 24.86 -53.34 -17.43
N ALA A 358 25.77 -53.48 -16.46
CA ALA A 358 26.06 -54.75 -15.80
C ALA A 358 24.85 -55.27 -15.01
N ALA A 359 24.27 -54.42 -14.14
CA ALA A 359 23.11 -54.80 -13.32
C ALA A 359 21.86 -55.11 -14.16
N ASN A 360 21.66 -54.40 -15.27
CA ASN A 360 20.54 -54.62 -16.18
C ASN A 360 20.70 -55.93 -16.98
N ALA A 361 21.93 -56.28 -17.37
CA ALA A 361 22.21 -57.57 -17.99
C ALA A 361 21.98 -58.74 -17.02
N GLU A 362 22.40 -58.59 -15.76
CA GLU A 362 22.12 -59.57 -14.70
C GLU A 362 20.61 -59.70 -14.42
N ALA A 363 19.90 -58.57 -14.31
CA ALA A 363 18.45 -58.57 -14.11
C ALA A 363 17.71 -59.24 -15.29
N LEU A 364 18.13 -59.00 -16.53
CA LEU A 364 17.56 -59.66 -17.72
C LEU A 364 17.77 -61.19 -17.67
N ALA A 365 18.93 -61.67 -17.20
CA ALA A 365 19.21 -63.10 -17.05
C ALA A 365 18.25 -63.79 -16.05
N GLY A 366 17.63 -63.03 -15.15
CA GLY A 366 16.58 -63.51 -14.24
C GLY A 366 15.21 -63.74 -14.90
N TYR A 367 15.00 -63.27 -16.13
CA TYR A 367 13.76 -63.47 -16.88
C TYR A 367 13.88 -64.55 -17.95
N SER A 368 12.76 -65.12 -18.37
CA SER A 368 12.69 -66.09 -19.47
C SER A 368 11.49 -65.84 -20.38
N GLY A 369 11.54 -66.41 -21.60
CA GLY A 369 10.44 -66.38 -22.57
C GLY A 369 10.04 -64.98 -23.03
N GLU A 370 8.74 -64.78 -23.28
CA GLU A 370 8.17 -63.50 -23.73
C GLU A 370 8.44 -62.35 -22.75
N LYS A 371 8.54 -62.64 -21.45
CA LYS A 371 8.82 -61.63 -20.43
C LYS A 371 10.25 -61.10 -20.50
N ALA A 372 11.22 -61.96 -20.84
CA ALA A 372 12.60 -61.52 -21.09
C ALA A 372 12.70 -60.64 -22.34
N GLN A 373 11.99 -61.01 -23.42
CA GLN A 373 11.92 -60.21 -24.64
C GLN A 373 11.29 -58.83 -24.37
N LEU A 374 10.20 -58.80 -23.61
CA LEU A 374 9.55 -57.56 -23.22
C LEU A 374 10.49 -56.70 -22.36
N TYR A 375 11.12 -57.27 -21.33
CA TYR A 375 12.06 -56.55 -20.47
C TYR A 375 13.20 -55.92 -21.29
N ALA A 376 13.80 -56.69 -22.20
CA ALA A 376 14.90 -56.22 -23.05
C ALA A 376 14.50 -55.03 -23.97
N SER A 377 13.20 -54.87 -24.26
CA SER A 377 12.69 -53.73 -25.06
C SER A 377 12.45 -52.46 -24.24
N LEU A 378 12.42 -52.55 -22.91
CA LEU A 378 12.11 -51.41 -22.04
C LEU A 378 13.31 -50.46 -21.95
N LYS A 379 13.02 -49.15 -22.05
CA LYS A 379 14.00 -48.13 -21.67
C LYS A 379 13.92 -47.90 -20.17
N LEU A 380 14.95 -48.33 -19.43
CA LEU A 380 14.95 -48.35 -17.96
C LEU A 380 15.86 -47.31 -17.32
N SER A 381 16.53 -46.46 -18.12
CA SER A 381 17.35 -45.36 -17.61
C SER A 381 17.37 -44.16 -18.55
N GLY A 382 17.72 -42.99 -17.99
CA GLY A 382 17.93 -41.74 -18.72
C GLY A 382 19.37 -41.22 -18.67
N LEU A 383 20.32 -42.07 -18.25
CA LEU A 383 21.71 -41.71 -17.92
C LEU A 383 22.48 -41.06 -19.09
N ASP A 384 22.07 -41.34 -20.33
CA ASP A 384 22.65 -40.76 -21.56
C ASP A 384 22.38 -39.29 -21.76
N ARG A 385 21.15 -38.89 -21.51
CA ARG A 385 20.61 -37.64 -22.05
C ARG A 385 20.23 -36.66 -20.96
N ALA A 386 19.98 -37.15 -19.74
CA ALA A 386 19.61 -36.30 -18.63
C ALA A 386 20.74 -35.30 -18.32
N PRO A 387 20.48 -33.98 -18.43
CA PRO A 387 21.49 -32.96 -18.18
C PRO A 387 21.96 -32.98 -16.72
N VAL A 388 21.06 -33.34 -15.79
CA VAL A 388 21.33 -33.40 -14.35
C VAL A 388 21.17 -34.82 -13.83
N GLN A 389 22.15 -35.27 -13.03
CA GLN A 389 22.12 -36.57 -12.35
C GLN A 389 22.44 -36.36 -10.87
N ILE A 390 21.64 -36.93 -9.98
CA ILE A 390 21.77 -36.77 -8.53
C ILE A 390 21.70 -38.15 -7.87
N ALA A 391 22.73 -38.52 -7.12
CA ALA A 391 22.67 -39.64 -6.19
C ALA A 391 22.13 -39.12 -4.84
N VAL A 392 21.10 -39.78 -4.32
CA VAL A 392 20.47 -39.45 -3.04
C VAL A 392 20.79 -40.55 -2.05
N PHE A 393 21.41 -40.18 -0.93
CA PHE A 393 21.74 -41.07 0.15
C PHE A 393 20.96 -40.73 1.41
N ALA A 394 20.90 -41.68 2.35
CA ALA A 394 20.50 -41.44 3.73
C ALA A 394 21.69 -41.74 4.65
N ASP A 395 22.02 -40.78 5.50
CA ASP A 395 22.83 -41.03 6.69
C ASP A 395 21.99 -41.88 7.65
N PRO A 396 22.42 -43.09 8.03
CA PRO A 396 21.62 -43.98 8.89
C PRO A 396 21.56 -43.52 10.35
N ASP A 397 22.51 -42.70 10.82
CA ASP A 397 22.57 -42.22 12.20
C ASP A 397 22.88 -40.72 12.31
N PRO A 398 22.03 -39.83 11.75
CA PRO A 398 22.26 -38.40 11.83
C PRO A 398 22.06 -37.91 13.27
N ALA A 399 22.91 -36.97 13.70
CA ALA A 399 22.84 -36.40 15.04
C ALA A 399 21.52 -35.64 15.27
N GLU A 400 20.97 -35.02 14.22
CA GLU A 400 19.71 -34.31 14.24
C GLU A 400 18.53 -35.22 14.62
N GLY A 401 17.58 -34.66 15.35
CA GLY A 401 16.39 -35.38 15.81
C GLY A 401 16.61 -36.30 17.02
N ALA A 402 17.84 -36.38 17.57
CA ALA A 402 18.16 -37.05 18.84
C ALA A 402 17.63 -38.50 18.94
N GLY A 403 17.58 -39.21 17.81
CA GLY A 403 17.05 -40.58 17.73
C GLY A 403 15.54 -40.72 17.99
N LEU A 404 14.79 -39.61 18.00
CA LEU A 404 13.34 -39.63 18.21
C LEU A 404 12.64 -40.38 17.06
N GLY A 405 11.79 -41.35 17.40
CA GLY A 405 10.95 -42.08 16.43
C GLY A 405 11.65 -43.18 15.63
N ARG A 406 12.97 -43.34 15.73
CA ARG A 406 13.74 -44.33 14.94
C ARG A 406 14.33 -45.51 15.72
N ARG A 407 14.12 -45.59 17.04
CA ARG A 407 14.67 -46.70 17.86
C ARG A 407 13.99 -48.04 17.58
N THR A 408 12.68 -48.04 17.41
CA THR A 408 11.88 -49.25 17.15
C THR A 408 11.72 -49.55 15.67
N MET A 409 11.87 -48.53 14.82
CA MET A 409 11.81 -48.63 13.36
C MET A 409 12.99 -47.87 12.73
N PRO A 410 14.20 -48.44 12.74
CA PRO A 410 15.39 -47.79 12.18
C PRO A 410 15.23 -47.39 10.71
N GLN A 411 14.47 -48.18 9.94
CA GLN A 411 14.21 -47.93 8.51
C GLN A 411 13.45 -46.60 8.25
N ALA A 412 12.86 -46.00 9.29
CA ALA A 412 12.19 -44.71 9.19
C ALA A 412 13.14 -43.58 8.72
N VAL A 413 14.45 -43.76 8.91
CA VAL A 413 15.48 -42.86 8.39
C VAL A 413 15.48 -42.89 6.87
N GLN A 414 15.59 -44.08 6.25
CA GLN A 414 15.55 -44.26 4.81
C GLN A 414 14.19 -43.83 4.23
N TYR A 415 13.07 -44.11 4.92
CA TYR A 415 11.74 -43.65 4.49
C TYR A 415 11.62 -42.13 4.44
N SER A 416 12.30 -41.42 5.35
CA SER A 416 12.36 -39.96 5.34
C SER A 416 13.08 -39.44 4.09
N ALA A 417 14.17 -40.08 3.68
CA ALA A 417 14.86 -39.76 2.43
C ALA A 417 14.00 -40.06 1.19
N VAL A 418 13.23 -41.15 1.19
CA VAL A 418 12.27 -41.44 0.10
C VAL A 418 11.17 -40.37 0.02
N ALA A 419 10.70 -39.84 1.15
CA ALA A 419 9.74 -38.73 1.16
C ALA A 419 10.34 -37.46 0.52
N ALA A 420 11.63 -37.18 0.76
CA ALA A 420 12.34 -36.10 0.09
C ALA A 420 12.46 -36.32 -1.42
N VAL A 421 12.79 -37.54 -1.87
CA VAL A 421 12.82 -37.89 -3.30
C VAL A 421 11.44 -37.69 -3.95
N GLN A 422 10.36 -38.13 -3.31
CA GLN A 422 8.99 -37.92 -3.82
C GLN A 422 8.63 -36.44 -3.93
N THR A 423 9.04 -35.64 -2.94
CA THR A 423 8.80 -34.19 -2.90
C THR A 423 9.56 -33.49 -4.03
N LEU A 424 10.83 -33.85 -4.24
CA LEU A 424 11.65 -33.39 -5.36
C LEU A 424 11.00 -33.73 -6.70
N TRP A 425 10.45 -34.93 -6.83
CA TRP A 425 9.78 -35.38 -8.05
C TRP A 425 8.55 -34.54 -8.40
N LEU A 426 7.72 -34.22 -7.40
CA LEU A 426 6.55 -33.36 -7.59
C LEU A 426 6.96 -31.92 -7.92
N ALA A 427 7.97 -31.40 -7.22
CA ALA A 427 8.57 -30.09 -7.46
C ALA A 427 9.15 -29.95 -8.88
N ALA A 428 9.82 -30.99 -9.37
CA ALA A 428 10.36 -31.05 -10.73
C ALA A 428 9.23 -30.99 -11.75
N ARG A 429 8.21 -31.84 -11.60
CA ARG A 429 7.08 -31.86 -12.55
C ARG A 429 6.30 -30.56 -12.55
N ALA A 430 6.12 -29.90 -11.40
CA ALA A 430 5.45 -28.61 -11.31
C ALA A 430 6.16 -27.50 -12.12
N ARG A 431 7.47 -27.67 -12.40
CA ARG A 431 8.28 -26.78 -13.25
C ARG A 431 8.45 -27.29 -14.68
N GLY A 432 7.69 -28.31 -15.09
CA GLY A 432 7.80 -28.92 -16.42
C GLY A 432 8.99 -29.89 -16.57
N LEU A 433 9.78 -30.11 -15.52
CA LEU A 433 10.90 -31.05 -15.57
C LEU A 433 10.42 -32.49 -15.35
N GLY A 434 11.03 -33.40 -16.10
CA GLY A 434 10.96 -34.83 -15.88
C GLY A 434 11.98 -35.25 -14.83
N LEU A 435 11.64 -36.29 -14.07
CA LEU A 435 12.58 -36.99 -13.22
C LEU A 435 12.40 -38.48 -13.39
N GLY A 436 13.52 -39.18 -13.56
CA GLY A 436 13.58 -40.63 -13.69
C GLY A 436 14.42 -41.25 -12.59
N MET A 437 13.90 -42.27 -11.92
CA MET A 437 14.66 -43.02 -10.92
C MET A 437 15.31 -44.23 -11.57
N VAL A 438 16.60 -44.39 -11.35
CA VAL A 438 17.37 -45.58 -11.77
C VAL A 438 17.78 -46.33 -10.51
N SER A 439 17.30 -47.56 -10.37
CA SER A 439 17.59 -48.45 -9.24
C SER A 439 18.23 -49.77 -9.65
N ILE A 440 18.41 -50.01 -10.94
CA ILE A 440 19.13 -51.17 -11.49
C ILE A 440 20.61 -50.79 -11.52
N LEU A 441 21.23 -50.76 -10.35
CA LEU A 441 22.60 -50.30 -10.10
C LEU A 441 23.20 -51.12 -8.97
N ASP A 442 24.53 -51.13 -8.88
CA ASP A 442 25.25 -51.58 -7.68
C ASP A 442 25.42 -50.40 -6.71
N PRO A 443 24.78 -50.41 -5.52
CA PRO A 443 24.92 -49.35 -4.53
C PRO A 443 26.36 -49.09 -4.11
N ALA A 444 27.20 -50.13 -3.99
CA ALA A 444 28.58 -49.98 -3.55
C ALA A 444 29.43 -49.24 -4.60
N GLU A 445 29.25 -49.56 -5.88
CA GLU A 445 29.92 -48.86 -6.98
C GLU A 445 29.46 -47.40 -7.06
N VAL A 446 28.16 -47.12 -6.90
CA VAL A 446 27.65 -45.73 -6.90
C VAL A 446 28.20 -44.93 -5.72
N SER A 447 28.27 -45.51 -4.52
CA SER A 447 28.91 -44.87 -3.36
C SER A 447 30.39 -44.56 -3.62
N ALA A 448 31.12 -45.50 -4.22
CA ALA A 448 32.53 -45.31 -4.59
C ALA A 448 32.71 -44.23 -5.67
N VAL A 449 31.80 -44.15 -6.65
CA VAL A 449 31.79 -43.08 -7.67
C VAL A 449 31.52 -41.71 -7.05
N CYS A 450 30.64 -41.66 -6.05
CA CYS A 450 30.28 -40.41 -5.38
C CYS A 450 31.32 -39.97 -4.34
N GLU A 451 32.26 -40.83 -3.96
CA GLU A 451 33.27 -40.59 -2.91
C GLU A 451 32.62 -40.18 -1.58
N VAL A 452 31.49 -40.82 -1.25
CA VAL A 452 30.75 -40.60 -0.01
C VAL A 452 31.18 -41.60 1.08
N PRO A 453 30.89 -41.32 2.37
CA PRO A 453 31.05 -42.29 3.44
C PRO A 453 30.36 -43.63 3.14
N THR A 454 31.03 -44.74 3.49
CA THR A 454 30.57 -46.10 3.16
C THR A 454 29.38 -46.56 4.00
N ASP A 455 29.09 -45.86 5.09
CA ASP A 455 27.95 -46.09 5.97
C ASP A 455 26.68 -45.39 5.48
N TRP A 456 26.74 -44.55 4.45
CA TRP A 456 25.55 -43.95 3.85
C TRP A 456 24.83 -44.96 2.94
N ASP A 457 23.51 -45.05 3.12
CA ASP A 457 22.65 -45.90 2.30
C ASP A 457 22.27 -45.17 1.01
N LEU A 458 22.55 -45.76 -0.16
CA LEU A 458 22.01 -45.24 -1.42
C LEU A 458 20.49 -45.44 -1.47
N ILE A 459 19.75 -44.35 -1.60
CA ILE A 459 18.28 -44.35 -1.66
C ILE A 459 17.79 -44.32 -3.10
N ALA A 460 18.38 -43.46 -3.93
CA ALA A 460 17.99 -43.33 -5.33
C ALA A 460 19.10 -42.70 -6.18
N TYR A 461 19.18 -43.12 -7.45
CA TYR A 461 19.91 -42.38 -8.48
C TYR A 461 18.92 -41.72 -9.44
N LEU A 462 18.96 -40.40 -9.53
CA LEU A 462 17.93 -39.60 -10.19
C LEU A 462 18.49 -38.93 -11.44
N CYS A 463 17.78 -39.08 -12.56
CA CYS A 463 17.99 -38.32 -13.79
C CYS A 463 16.96 -37.19 -13.87
N ILE A 464 17.39 -35.95 -14.11
CA ILE A 464 16.51 -34.78 -14.19
C ILE A 464 16.77 -34.01 -15.49
N GLY A 465 15.69 -33.60 -16.16
CA GLY A 465 15.75 -32.85 -17.42
C GLY A 465 14.36 -32.66 -18.02
N TYR A 466 14.26 -31.94 -19.13
CA TYR A 466 12.98 -31.83 -19.86
C TYR A 466 12.63 -33.17 -20.53
N PRO A 467 11.40 -33.68 -20.38
CA PRO A 467 10.99 -34.92 -21.04
C PRO A 467 10.91 -34.72 -22.56
N GLU A 468 11.39 -35.68 -23.36
CA GLU A 468 11.18 -35.64 -24.83
C GLU A 468 9.73 -35.93 -25.20
N GLU A 469 9.03 -36.67 -24.34
CA GLU A 469 7.64 -37.06 -24.52
C GLU A 469 6.87 -36.91 -23.21
N GLU A 470 5.66 -36.39 -23.29
CA GLU A 470 4.77 -36.27 -22.14
C GLU A 470 3.52 -37.14 -22.31
N HIS A 471 3.18 -37.90 -21.28
CA HIS A 471 2.05 -38.81 -21.32
C HIS A 471 1.33 -38.87 -19.97
N ALA A 472 0.00 -39.04 -20.02
CA ALA A 472 -0.85 -39.09 -18.84
C ALA A 472 -0.82 -40.46 -18.14
N ASP A 473 -0.25 -41.51 -18.73
CA ASP A 473 -0.16 -42.87 -18.19
C ASP A 473 1.30 -43.33 -18.00
N PRO A 474 1.57 -44.28 -17.08
CA PRO A 474 2.94 -44.79 -16.86
C PRO A 474 3.49 -45.52 -18.08
N GLU A 475 4.78 -45.33 -18.39
CA GLU A 475 5.44 -45.99 -19.54
C GLU A 475 5.31 -47.52 -19.48
N LEU A 476 5.44 -48.12 -18.29
CA LEU A 476 5.28 -49.57 -18.11
C LEU A 476 3.85 -50.08 -18.34
N VAL A 477 2.83 -49.23 -18.18
CA VAL A 477 1.46 -49.59 -18.54
C VAL A 477 1.33 -49.61 -20.07
N ARG A 478 1.84 -48.57 -20.75
CA ARG A 478 1.84 -48.50 -22.22
C ARG A 478 2.63 -49.63 -22.87
N ALA A 479 3.75 -50.01 -22.27
CA ALA A 479 4.57 -51.11 -22.74
C ALA A 479 3.98 -52.50 -22.41
N GLY A 480 2.83 -52.58 -21.73
CA GLY A 480 2.19 -53.85 -21.38
C GLY A 480 2.93 -54.64 -20.29
N TRP A 481 3.78 -53.99 -19.49
CA TRP A 481 4.51 -54.65 -18.42
C TRP A 481 3.64 -54.94 -17.20
N GLN A 482 2.86 -53.95 -16.73
CA GLN A 482 1.98 -54.07 -15.57
C GLN A 482 0.91 -52.97 -15.56
N GLU A 483 -0.37 -53.34 -15.43
CA GLU A 483 -1.49 -52.40 -15.26
C GLU A 483 -1.58 -51.81 -13.84
N ARG A 484 -2.29 -50.68 -13.71
CA ARG A 484 -2.60 -50.09 -12.40
C ARG A 484 -3.57 -50.99 -11.62
N LEU A 485 -3.26 -51.24 -10.36
CA LEU A 485 -4.15 -51.98 -9.47
C LEU A 485 -5.37 -51.14 -9.07
N PRO A 486 -6.56 -51.74 -8.93
CA PRO A 486 -7.72 -51.07 -8.34
C PRO A 486 -7.49 -50.69 -6.86
N VAL A 487 -8.02 -49.56 -6.41
CA VAL A 487 -7.76 -49.04 -5.05
C VAL A 487 -8.30 -49.97 -3.95
N GLU A 488 -9.42 -50.64 -4.22
CA GLU A 488 -10.05 -51.60 -3.34
C GLU A 488 -9.15 -52.80 -3.00
N THR A 489 -8.16 -53.14 -3.84
CA THR A 489 -7.24 -54.25 -3.57
C THR A 489 -6.17 -53.90 -2.53
N VAL A 490 -5.99 -52.60 -2.23
CA VAL A 490 -4.97 -52.12 -1.29
C VAL A 490 -5.57 -51.55 0.00
N VAL A 491 -6.90 -51.48 0.13
CA VAL A 491 -7.59 -50.98 1.32
C VAL A 491 -8.20 -52.13 2.11
N PHE A 492 -7.66 -52.37 3.31
CA PHE A 492 -8.18 -53.35 4.26
C PHE A 492 -8.83 -52.64 5.44
N ARG A 493 -10.08 -52.96 5.76
CA ARG A 493 -10.74 -52.54 6.99
C ARG A 493 -10.66 -53.68 8.01
N ARG A 494 -10.22 -53.38 9.22
CA ARG A 494 -10.08 -54.32 10.33
C ARG A 494 -10.65 -53.69 11.58
#